data_AF-A0A943IMT9-F1
#
_entry.id   AF-A0A943IMT9-F1
#
_cell.length_a   1.000
_cell.length_b   1.000
_cell.length_c   1.000
_cell.angle_alpha   90.00
_cell.angle_beta   90.00
_cell.angle_gamma   90.00
#
_symmetry.space_group_name_H-M   'P 1'
#
loop_
_entity.id
_entity.type
_entity.pdbx_description
1 polymer ?
#
loop_
_entity_poly.entity_id
_entity_poly.type
_entity_poly.pdbx_seq_one_letter_code
_entity_poly.pdbx_strand_id
1 'polypeptide(L)'
;MATIYVPVTGMIQQVRPVTNECAQHLITIRSSDGITNFIVDSDTYVIGAFRLRPGMTITAFYDGTAPIPLIYPPQYRAVFIGRNNSRENMYAGIFDDDLLSEDGTLKLTPDQNTEIVTSNGQRYTCGLGAHVLIVYYTTSTRSIPAITTPRKIIVIL
;
A
#
# COMPACT_ATOMS: atom_id res chain seq x y z
N MET A 1 4.84 -6.05 18.15
CA MET A 1 5.60 -6.32 16.90
C MET A 1 5.19 -5.24 15.93
N ALA A 2 6.14 -4.55 15.30
CA ALA A 2 5.82 -3.54 14.29
C ALA A 2 5.09 -4.23 13.12
N THR A 3 3.96 -3.67 12.70
CA THR A 3 3.22 -4.20 11.54
C THR A 3 3.93 -3.72 10.28
N ILE A 4 4.55 -4.65 9.56
CA ILE A 4 5.26 -4.36 8.31
C ILE A 4 4.31 -4.62 7.14
N TYR A 5 4.00 -3.61 6.35
CA TYR A 5 3.23 -3.79 5.12
C TYR A 5 4.17 -3.92 3.94
N VAL A 6 4.14 -5.09 3.29
CA VAL A 6 5.05 -5.38 2.17
C VAL A 6 4.37 -5.00 0.85
N PRO A 7 4.95 -4.06 0.07
CA PRO A 7 4.39 -3.68 -1.23
C PRO A 7 4.74 -4.69 -2.33
N VAL A 8 3.76 -5.05 -3.15
CA VAL A 8 3.95 -5.74 -4.43
C VAL A 8 3.38 -4.85 -5.54
N THR A 9 4.27 -4.31 -6.36
CA THR A 9 3.92 -3.42 -7.47
C THR A 9 3.94 -4.20 -8.78
N GLY A 10 2.86 -4.12 -9.56
CA GLY A 10 2.80 -4.80 -10.84
C GLY A 10 1.50 -4.55 -11.60
N MET A 11 1.38 -5.23 -12.74
CA MET A 11 0.21 -5.13 -13.61
C MET A 11 -0.76 -6.27 -13.33
N ILE A 12 -2.04 -5.94 -13.13
CA ILE A 12 -3.12 -6.92 -13.00
C ILE A 12 -3.22 -7.71 -14.31
N GLN A 13 -2.99 -9.02 -14.25
CA GLN A 13 -3.23 -9.94 -15.36
C GLN A 13 -4.67 -10.42 -15.36
N GLN A 14 -5.23 -10.66 -14.17
CA GLN A 14 -6.55 -11.22 -14.05
C GLN A 14 -7.25 -10.84 -12.75
N VAL A 15 -8.58 -10.75 -12.82
CA VAL A 15 -9.47 -10.65 -11.65
C VAL A 15 -10.52 -11.76 -11.80
N ARG A 16 -10.64 -12.65 -10.82
CA ARG A 16 -11.65 -13.72 -10.80
C ARG A 16 -12.42 -13.67 -9.47
N PRO A 17 -13.74 -13.92 -9.46
CA PRO A 17 -14.45 -14.15 -8.21
C PRO A 17 -13.98 -15.46 -7.58
N VAL A 18 -13.99 -15.53 -6.24
CA VAL A 18 -13.75 -16.78 -5.51
C VAL A 18 -15.07 -17.55 -5.43
N THR A 19 -15.04 -18.85 -5.73
CA THR A 19 -16.23 -19.70 -5.73
C THR A 19 -16.86 -19.72 -4.34
N ASN A 20 -18.18 -19.50 -4.26
CA ASN A 20 -18.97 -19.42 -3.03
C ASN A 20 -18.64 -18.24 -2.09
N GLU A 21 -17.84 -17.26 -2.54
CA GLU A 21 -17.49 -16.08 -1.74
C GLU A 21 -17.79 -14.80 -2.51
N CYS A 22 -18.99 -14.25 -2.32
CA CYS A 22 -19.48 -13.10 -3.11
C CYS A 22 -18.65 -11.82 -2.95
N ALA A 23 -18.02 -11.62 -1.79
CA ALA A 23 -17.21 -10.46 -1.48
C ALA A 23 -15.73 -10.65 -1.83
N GLN A 24 -15.31 -11.86 -2.21
CA GLN A 24 -13.90 -12.16 -2.46
C GLN A 24 -13.56 -12.26 -3.94
N HIS A 25 -12.46 -11.62 -4.29
CA HIS A 25 -11.87 -11.67 -5.62
C HIS A 25 -10.42 -12.11 -5.51
N LEU A 26 -10.03 -13.04 -6.36
CA LEU A 26 -8.63 -13.38 -6.59
C LEU A 26 -8.09 -12.49 -7.71
N ILE A 27 -7.11 -11.67 -7.38
CA ILE A 27 -6.35 -10.88 -8.34
C ILE A 27 -4.99 -11.53 -8.59
N THR A 28 -4.59 -11.61 -9.85
CA THR A 28 -3.25 -12.04 -10.24
C THR A 28 -2.46 -10.84 -10.72
N ILE A 29 -1.34 -10.55 -10.06
CA ILE A 29 -0.43 -9.45 -10.37
C ILE A 29 0.85 -10.03 -10.98
N ARG A 30 1.35 -9.41 -12.05
CA ARG A 30 2.68 -9.68 -12.59
C ARG A 30 3.60 -8.50 -12.29
N SER A 31 4.63 -8.74 -11.48
CA SER A 31 5.71 -7.80 -11.17
C SER A 31 7.00 -8.22 -11.88
N SER A 32 8.11 -7.51 -11.62
CA SER A 32 9.46 -7.92 -12.02
C SER A 32 9.89 -9.25 -11.40
N ASP A 33 9.40 -9.53 -10.19
CA ASP A 33 9.83 -10.67 -9.37
C ASP A 33 9.02 -11.93 -9.66
N GLY A 34 7.95 -11.82 -10.46
CA GLY A 34 7.14 -12.94 -10.92
C GLY A 34 5.64 -12.66 -10.84
N ILE A 35 4.89 -13.74 -10.64
CA ILE A 35 3.42 -13.70 -10.52
C ILE A 35 3.07 -13.90 -9.05
N THR A 36 2.17 -13.07 -8.54
CA THR A 36 1.65 -13.14 -7.17
C THR A 36 0.13 -13.04 -7.20
N ASN A 37 -0.55 -13.87 -6.41
CA ASN A 37 -1.99 -13.82 -6.24
C ASN A 37 -2.35 -13.06 -4.97
N PHE A 38 -3.42 -12.26 -5.04
CA PHE A 38 -3.98 -11.53 -3.92
C PHE A 38 -5.45 -11.85 -3.76
N ILE A 39 -5.87 -12.20 -2.54
CA ILE A 39 -7.28 -12.20 -2.14
C ILE A 39 -7.64 -10.77 -1.76
N VAL A 40 -8.71 -10.26 -2.38
CA VAL A 40 -9.35 -8.99 -2.03
C VAL A 40 -10.74 -9.28 -1.51
N ASP A 41 -11.03 -8.75 -0.33
CA ASP A 41 -12.27 -8.93 0.40
C ASP A 41 -12.85 -7.58 0.85
N SER A 42 -13.82 -7.60 1.76
CA SER A 42 -14.44 -6.39 2.32
C SER A 42 -13.51 -5.54 3.19
N ASP A 43 -12.44 -6.14 3.71
CA ASP A 43 -11.53 -5.50 4.65
C ASP A 43 -10.34 -4.88 3.91
N THR A 44 -10.12 -5.26 2.64
CA THR A 44 -9.14 -4.62 1.77
C THR A 44 -9.52 -3.17 1.47
N TYR A 45 -8.70 -2.22 1.92
CA TYR A 45 -8.89 -0.82 1.57
C TYR A 45 -8.32 -0.51 0.18
N VAL A 46 -9.22 -0.36 -0.80
CA VAL A 46 -8.88 0.08 -2.17
C VAL A 46 -8.92 1.60 -2.24
N ILE A 47 -7.75 2.21 -2.36
CA ILE A 47 -7.58 3.67 -2.32
C ILE A 47 -8.32 4.31 -3.49
N GLY A 48 -9.30 5.17 -3.18
CA GLY A 48 -10.16 5.81 -4.18
C GLY A 48 -11.27 4.91 -4.73
N ALA A 49 -11.52 3.75 -4.11
CA ALA A 49 -12.65 2.86 -4.38
C ALA A 49 -12.86 2.51 -5.87
N PHE A 50 -11.79 2.44 -6.65
CA PHE A 50 -11.87 2.11 -8.07
C PHE A 50 -12.03 0.60 -8.27
N ARG A 51 -12.74 0.21 -9.33
CA ARG A 51 -12.86 -1.20 -9.72
C ARG A 51 -11.54 -1.72 -10.32
N LEU A 52 -11.02 -2.81 -9.76
CA LEU A 52 -9.84 -3.51 -10.27
C LEU A 52 -10.13 -4.19 -11.61
N ARG A 53 -9.21 -4.04 -12.57
CA ARG A 53 -9.34 -4.59 -13.93
C ARG A 53 -7.98 -5.04 -14.48
N PRO A 54 -7.95 -6.06 -15.36
CA PRO A 54 -6.74 -6.41 -16.10
C PRO A 54 -6.15 -5.21 -16.84
N GLY A 55 -4.82 -5.13 -16.88
CA GLY A 55 -4.05 -4.04 -17.50
C GLY A 55 -3.75 -2.85 -16.57
N MET A 56 -4.36 -2.77 -15.39
CA MET A 56 -4.04 -1.72 -14.42
C MET A 56 -2.72 -2.00 -13.69
N THR A 57 -1.88 -0.98 -13.56
CA THR A 57 -0.71 -1.02 -12.66
C THR A 57 -1.13 -0.57 -11.26
N ILE A 58 -0.88 -1.43 -10.27
CA ILE A 58 -1.23 -1.20 -8.88
C ILE A 58 -0.05 -1.54 -7.97
N THR A 59 -0.11 -1.06 -6.73
CA THR A 59 0.65 -1.62 -5.62
C THR A 59 -0.35 -2.22 -4.63
N ALA A 60 -0.20 -3.51 -4.36
CA ALA A 60 -0.93 -4.21 -3.32
C ALA A 60 -0.02 -4.42 -2.11
N PHE A 61 -0.53 -4.16 -0.92
CA PHE A 61 0.17 -4.38 0.34
C PHE A 61 -0.41 -5.59 1.04
N TYR A 62 0.44 -6.43 1.60
CA TYR A 62 0.04 -7.49 2.53
C TYR A 62 0.77 -7.34 3.86
N ASP A 63 0.23 -7.96 4.91
CA ASP A 63 0.88 -8.01 6.22
C ASP A 63 2.07 -8.97 6.18
N GLY A 64 3.28 -8.43 6.32
CA GLY A 64 4.53 -9.19 6.33
C GLY A 64 4.72 -10.07 7.58
N THR A 65 3.90 -9.89 8.61
CA THR A 65 3.89 -10.74 9.81
C THR A 65 2.99 -11.97 9.66
N ALA A 66 2.14 -12.00 8.62
CA ALA A 66 1.31 -13.15 8.30
C ALA A 66 2.17 -14.33 7.80
N PRO A 67 1.76 -15.58 8.06
CA PRO A 67 2.49 -16.76 7.58
C PRO A 67 2.71 -16.74 6.07
N ILE A 68 3.97 -16.93 5.65
CA ILE A 68 4.32 -16.97 4.23
C ILE A 68 3.79 -18.29 3.62
N PRO A 69 2.99 -18.23 2.54
CA PRO A 69 2.45 -19.41 1.90
C PRO A 69 3.52 -20.20 1.14
N LEU A 70 3.55 -21.53 1.31
CA LEU A 70 4.48 -22.44 0.61
C LEU A 70 3.92 -22.99 -0.71
N ILE A 71 3.08 -22.21 -1.41
CA ILE A 71 2.47 -22.57 -2.69
C ILE A 71 2.91 -21.61 -3.79
N TYR A 72 2.86 -22.08 -5.05
CA TYR A 72 3.21 -21.25 -6.22
C TYR A 72 2.05 -21.18 -7.24
N PRO A 73 1.68 -19.99 -7.75
CA PRO A 73 2.12 -18.67 -7.27
C PRO A 73 1.73 -18.41 -5.81
N PRO A 74 2.51 -17.63 -5.05
CA PRO A 74 2.16 -17.28 -3.68
C PRO A 74 0.84 -16.51 -3.64
N GLN A 75 0.06 -16.72 -2.57
CA GLN A 75 -1.25 -16.10 -2.38
C GLN A 75 -1.29 -15.33 -1.06
N TYR A 76 -1.44 -14.02 -1.13
CA TYR A 76 -1.54 -13.15 0.04
C TYR A 76 -2.94 -12.54 0.17
N ARG A 77 -3.30 -12.08 1.37
CA ARG A 77 -4.48 -11.23 1.56
C ARG A 77 -4.05 -9.77 1.43
N ALA A 78 -4.73 -9.01 0.60
CA ALA A 78 -4.44 -7.59 0.43
C ALA A 78 -5.00 -6.81 1.62
N VAL A 79 -4.18 -5.93 2.21
CA VAL A 79 -4.60 -4.95 3.21
C VAL A 79 -4.93 -3.63 2.53
N PHE A 80 -4.02 -3.16 1.66
CA PHE A 80 -4.18 -1.92 0.92
C PHE A 80 -3.94 -2.15 -0.57
N ILE A 81 -4.73 -1.50 -1.43
CA ILE A 81 -4.46 -1.47 -2.86
C ILE A 81 -4.57 -0.03 -3.36
N GLY A 82 -3.49 0.45 -3.98
CA GLY A 82 -3.48 1.74 -4.66
C GLY A 82 -3.15 1.61 -6.13
N ARG A 83 -3.64 2.56 -6.93
CA ARG A 83 -3.08 2.75 -8.28
C ARG A 83 -1.64 3.21 -8.14
N ASN A 84 -0.78 2.61 -8.93
CA ASN A 84 0.61 3.02 -9.03
C ASN A 84 0.87 3.55 -10.44
N ASN A 85 1.27 4.81 -10.52
CA ASN A 85 1.79 5.40 -11.74
C ASN A 85 3.29 5.13 -11.81
N SER A 86 3.82 4.78 -12.99
CA SER A 86 5.24 4.39 -13.20
C SER A 86 6.34 5.31 -12.63
N ARG A 87 6.02 6.51 -12.15
CA ARG A 87 6.94 7.48 -11.55
C ARG A 87 6.69 7.71 -10.04
N GLU A 88 5.81 6.93 -9.44
CA GLU A 88 5.37 7.10 -8.06
C GLU A 88 5.59 5.80 -7.29
N ASN A 89 6.18 5.96 -6.12
CA ASN A 89 6.35 4.91 -5.13
C ASN A 89 5.24 5.02 -4.10
N MET A 90 4.87 3.87 -3.55
CA MET A 90 3.96 3.77 -2.44
C MET A 90 4.66 3.11 -1.26
N TYR A 91 4.41 3.63 -0.06
CA TYR A 91 4.83 3.02 1.20
C TYR A 91 3.63 2.97 2.15
N ALA A 92 3.56 1.94 2.98
CA ALA A 92 2.56 1.84 4.05
C ALA A 92 3.25 1.38 5.32
N GLY A 93 3.00 2.05 6.44
CA GLY A 93 3.63 1.74 7.72
C GLY A 93 3.16 2.67 8.83
N ILE A 94 3.50 2.32 10.06
CA ILE A 94 3.31 3.20 11.22
C ILE A 94 4.46 4.19 11.27
N PHE A 95 4.16 5.44 11.59
CA PHE A 95 5.14 6.52 11.75
C PHE A 95 5.08 7.08 13.16
N ASP A 96 6.21 7.49 13.71
CA ASP A 96 6.27 8.23 14.98
C ASP A 96 5.93 9.72 14.80
N ASP A 97 5.96 10.49 15.90
CA ASP A 97 5.68 11.93 15.88
C ASP A 97 6.70 12.75 15.06
N ASP A 98 7.90 12.21 14.84
CA ASP A 98 8.94 12.77 13.98
C ASP A 98 8.82 12.33 12.51
N LEU A 99 7.74 11.61 12.19
CA LEU A 99 7.45 11.02 10.88
C LEU A 99 8.55 10.10 10.36
N LEU A 100 9.21 9.39 11.27
CA LEU A 100 10.06 8.24 10.96
C LEU A 100 9.22 6.97 11.01
N SER A 101 9.34 6.12 9.99
CA SER A 101 8.66 4.83 9.97
C SER A 101 9.17 3.93 11.10
N GLU A 102 8.31 3.08 11.66
CA GLU A 102 8.70 2.15 12.75
C GLU A 102 9.84 1.20 12.36
N ASP A 103 9.96 0.86 11.07
CA ASP A 103 11.06 0.05 10.55
C ASP A 103 12.38 0.84 10.35
N GLY A 104 12.36 2.16 10.59
CA GLY A 104 13.51 3.05 10.47
C GLY A 104 13.99 3.27 9.03
N THR A 105 13.21 2.89 8.02
CA THR A 105 13.64 2.94 6.61
C THR A 105 13.27 4.23 5.88
N LEU A 106 12.19 4.91 6.30
CA LEU A 106 11.65 6.09 5.61
C LEU A 106 11.30 7.19 6.60
N LYS A 107 11.79 8.41 6.33
CA LYS A 107 11.42 9.64 7.04
C LYS A 107 10.67 10.58 6.11
N LEU A 108 9.52 11.08 6.55
CA LEU A 108 8.71 12.01 5.77
C LEU A 108 9.02 13.45 6.16
N THR A 109 9.08 14.32 5.15
CA THR A 109 9.13 15.78 5.33
C THR A 109 8.02 16.44 4.51
N PRO A 110 6.75 16.36 4.97
CA PRO A 110 5.60 16.97 4.30
C PRO A 110 5.79 18.49 4.12
N ASP A 111 5.34 19.01 2.98
CA ASP A 111 5.36 20.44 2.68
C ASP A 111 3.94 20.97 2.47
N GLN A 112 3.81 22.23 2.02
CA GLN A 112 2.51 22.86 1.76
C GLN A 112 1.74 22.21 0.60
N ASN A 113 2.41 21.44 -0.26
CA ASN A 113 1.82 20.76 -1.41
C ASN A 113 1.44 19.30 -1.09
N THR A 114 1.87 18.77 0.06
CA THR A 114 1.47 17.43 0.51
C THR A 114 -0.04 17.41 0.80
N GLU A 115 -0.77 16.59 0.06
CA GLU A 115 -2.18 16.32 0.33
C GLU A 115 -2.30 15.32 1.50
N ILE A 116 -2.86 15.76 2.63
CA ILE A 116 -3.06 14.90 3.81
C ILE A 116 -4.56 14.67 4.02
N VAL A 117 -4.97 13.42 3.89
CA VAL A 117 -6.38 13.02 3.95
C VAL A 117 -6.58 11.74 4.76
N THR A 118 -7.81 11.50 5.20
CA THR A 118 -8.26 10.23 5.76
C THR A 118 -8.62 9.23 4.65
N SER A 119 -8.87 7.97 5.02
CA SER A 119 -9.30 6.90 4.09
C SER A 119 -10.58 7.22 3.30
N ASN A 120 -11.48 8.03 3.86
CA ASN A 120 -12.68 8.52 3.15
C ASN A 120 -12.44 9.82 2.34
N GLY A 121 -11.20 10.27 2.22
CA GLY A 121 -10.81 11.42 1.39
C GLY A 121 -11.04 12.79 2.02
N GLN A 122 -11.43 12.88 3.30
CA GLN A 122 -11.55 14.15 4.00
C GLN A 122 -10.18 14.67 4.42
N ARG A 123 -10.03 16.00 4.50
CA ARG A 123 -8.79 16.62 4.97
C ARG A 123 -8.50 16.21 6.42
N TYR A 124 -7.25 15.82 6.70
CA TYR A 124 -6.78 15.54 8.05
C TYR A 124 -5.86 16.67 8.54
N THR A 125 -6.06 17.13 9.78
CA THR A 125 -5.37 18.31 10.34
C THR A 125 -4.68 18.06 11.69
N CYS A 126 -4.74 16.83 12.20
CA CYS A 126 -4.09 16.45 13.45
C CYS A 126 -2.67 15.93 13.19
N GLY A 127 -1.94 15.59 14.26
CA GLY A 127 -0.62 14.94 14.15
C GLY A 127 -0.71 13.58 13.47
N LEU A 128 0.29 13.25 12.64
CA LEU A 128 0.32 12.01 11.85
C LEU A 128 0.97 10.84 12.58
N GLY A 129 1.66 11.10 13.69
CA GLY A 129 2.35 10.08 14.47
C GLY A 129 1.40 9.05 15.08
N ALA A 130 1.93 7.86 15.35
CA ALA A 130 1.23 6.68 15.87
C ALA A 130 0.08 6.13 14.99
N HIS A 131 -0.04 6.59 13.74
CA HIS A 131 -1.02 6.07 12.79
C HIS A 131 -0.35 5.29 11.67
N VAL A 132 -1.12 4.37 11.04
CA VAL A 132 -0.71 3.79 9.77
C VAL A 132 -0.92 4.84 8.66
N LEU A 133 0.16 5.17 7.97
CA LEU A 133 0.15 6.11 6.85
C LEU A 133 0.40 5.36 5.55
N ILE A 134 -0.42 5.63 4.54
CA ILE A 134 -0.13 5.26 3.15
C ILE A 134 0.41 6.49 2.44
N VAL A 135 1.65 6.39 1.96
CA VAL A 135 2.44 7.50 1.47
C VAL A 135 2.71 7.31 -0.02
N TYR A 136 2.39 8.34 -0.79
CA TYR A 136 2.74 8.46 -2.20
C TYR A 136 3.86 9.47 -2.38
N TYR A 137 4.97 9.06 -2.99
CA TYR A 137 6.14 9.90 -3.22
C TYR A 137 6.88 9.51 -4.50
N THR A 138 7.71 10.38 -5.04
CA THR A 138 8.38 10.15 -6.33
C THR A 138 9.87 9.89 -6.18
N THR A 139 10.55 10.68 -5.35
CA THR A 139 12.00 10.61 -5.13
C THR A 139 12.33 10.71 -3.66
N SER A 140 13.34 9.98 -3.21
CA SER A 140 13.89 10.05 -1.86
C SER A 140 15.42 10.19 -1.89
N THR A 141 16.01 10.59 -0.77
CA THR A 141 17.47 10.57 -0.59
C THR A 141 18.02 9.14 -0.57
N ARG A 142 19.30 8.98 -0.87
CA ARG A 142 20.03 7.70 -0.75
C ARG A 142 20.70 7.55 0.62
N SER A 143 19.97 7.83 1.68
CA SER A 143 20.40 7.70 3.09
C SER A 143 19.60 6.61 3.80
N ILE A 144 20.01 6.26 5.02
CA ILE A 144 19.23 5.41 5.93
C ILE A 144 18.99 6.23 7.21
N PRO A 145 17.73 6.63 7.53
CA PRO A 145 16.53 6.45 6.70
C PRO A 145 16.59 7.23 5.38
N ALA A 146 15.84 6.78 4.39
CA ALA A 146 15.58 7.56 3.19
C ALA A 146 14.65 8.72 3.56
N ILE A 147 14.90 9.92 3.06
CA ILE A 147 14.11 11.12 3.35
C ILE A 147 13.32 11.48 2.09
N THR A 148 12.03 11.75 2.23
CA THR A 148 11.16 12.15 1.11
C THR A 148 10.15 13.21 1.51
N THR A 149 9.85 14.11 0.58
CA THR A 149 8.65 14.96 0.65
C THR A 149 7.52 14.25 -0.12
N PRO A 150 6.48 13.76 0.57
CA PRO A 150 5.40 13.03 -0.08
C PRO A 150 4.46 13.97 -0.83
N ARG A 151 3.88 13.46 -1.92
CA ARG A 151 2.80 14.15 -2.63
C ARG A 151 1.47 13.99 -1.90
N LYS A 152 1.22 12.79 -1.36
CA LYS A 152 -0.03 12.45 -0.68
C LYS A 152 0.23 11.52 0.50
N ILE A 153 -0.44 11.80 1.61
CA ILE A 153 -0.50 10.95 2.80
C ILE A 153 -1.97 10.62 3.05
N ILE A 154 -2.26 9.34 3.19
CA ILE A 154 -3.56 8.84 3.61
C ILE A 154 -3.41 8.27 5.02
N VAL A 155 -4.12 8.87 5.98
CA VAL A 155 -4.14 8.44 7.37
C VAL A 155 -5.23 7.37 7.54
N ILE A 156 -4.82 6.21 8.08
CA ILE A 156 -5.74 5.14 8.46
C ILE A 156 -6.04 5.30 9.95
N LEU A 157 -7.33 5.48 10.26
CA LEU A 157 -7.89 5.74 11.60
C LEU A 157 -8.65 4.53 12.12
#